data_AF-A0A7L4JFY3-F1
#
_entry.id   AF-A0A7L4JFY3-F1
#
_cell.length_a   1.000
_cell.length_b   1.000
_cell.length_c   1.000
_cell.angle_alpha   90.00
_cell.angle_beta   90.00
_cell.angle_gamma   90.00
#
_symmetry.space_group_name_H-M   'P 1'
#
loop_
_entity.id
_entity.type
_entity.pdbx_description
1 polymer ?
#
loop_
_entity_poly.entity_id
_entity_poly.type
_entity_poly.pdbx_seq_one_letter_code
_entity_poly.pdbx_strand_id
1 'polypeptide(L)' 'CPAGWVGYNGICYFLSKDQRTWDQGQERCSELGASLAVLRDEEMEFLFRLCRKVNPWLGLRR' A
#
# COMPACT_ATOMS: atom_id res chain seq x y z
N CYS A 1 4.77 13.37 2.79
CA CYS A 1 5.22 12.06 2.27
C CYS A 1 6.38 12.25 1.32
N PRO A 2 7.30 11.28 1.20
CA PRO A 2 8.39 11.35 0.23
C PRO A 2 7.87 11.46 -1.21
N ALA A 3 8.71 11.89 -2.15
CA ALA A 3 8.35 11.94 -3.57
C ALA A 3 7.93 10.55 -4.07
N GLY A 4 6.81 10.46 -4.80
CA GLY A 4 6.25 9.20 -5.29
C GLY A 4 5.31 8.46 -4.32
N TRP A 5 5.07 9.03 -3.13
CA TRP A 5 4.10 8.53 -2.15
C TRP A 5 2.85 9.40 -2.14
N VAL A 6 1.71 8.82 -1.78
CA VAL A 6 0.44 9.52 -1.67
C VAL A 6 0.05 9.64 -0.21
N GLY A 7 -0.18 10.87 0.26
CA GLY A 7 -0.60 11.14 1.63
C GLY A 7 -2.12 11.13 1.78
N TYR A 8 -2.63 10.41 2.77
CA TYR A 8 -4.03 10.46 3.18
C TYR A 8 -4.14 10.26 4.69
N ASN A 9 -4.93 11.09 5.37
CA ASN A 9 -5.17 11.03 6.82
C ASN A 9 -3.90 10.96 7.69
N GLY A 10 -2.83 11.68 7.30
CA GLY A 10 -1.53 11.66 8.00
C GLY A 10 -0.67 10.42 7.74
N ILE A 11 -1.14 9.47 6.92
CA ILE A 11 -0.42 8.26 6.52
C ILE A 11 0.07 8.42 5.08
N CYS A 12 1.26 7.88 4.80
CA CYS A 12 1.85 7.87 3.47
C CYS A 12 1.75 6.48 2.86
N TYR A 13 1.10 6.39 1.71
CA TYR A 13 0.90 5.15 0.95
C TYR A 13 1.82 5.13 -0.27
N PHE A 14 2.46 3.98 -0.50
CA PHE A 14 3.23 3.73 -1.70
C PHE A 14 2.55 2.64 -2.52
N LEU A 15 2.17 2.97 -3.75
CA LEU A 15 1.63 1.99 -4.68
C LEU A 15 2.78 1.39 -5.50
N SER A 16 3.23 0.20 -5.11
CA SER A 16 4.17 -0.56 -5.93
C SER A 16 3.51 -0.92 -7.26
N LYS A 17 4.21 -0.69 -8.37
CA LYS A 17 3.79 -1.10 -9.72
C LYS A 17 4.25 -2.52 -10.05
N ASP A 18 5.05 -3.13 -9.19
CA ASP A 18 5.60 -4.47 -9.41
C ASP A 18 4.53 -5.52 -9.10
N GLN A 19 4.22 -6.37 -10.08
CA GLN A 19 3.38 -7.55 -9.88
C GLN A 19 4.21 -8.67 -9.24
N ARG A 20 4.32 -8.65 -7.91
CA ARG A 20 5.05 -9.65 -7.12
C ARG A 20 4.09 -10.48 -6.26
N THR A 21 4.59 -11.47 -5.54
CA THR A 21 3.79 -12.18 -4.51
C THR A 21 3.61 -11.31 -3.26
N TRP A 22 2.73 -11.73 -2.33
CA TRP A 22 2.52 -11.02 -1.06
C TRP A 22 3.82 -10.91 -0.25
N ASP A 23 4.57 -12.01 -0.11
CA ASP A 23 5.82 -12.04 0.66
C ASP A 23 6.87 -11.09 0.07
N GLN A 24 7.00 -11.07 -1.26
CA GLN A 24 7.88 -10.15 -1.97
C GLN A 24 7.41 -8.69 -1.84
N GLY A 25 6.10 -8.45 -1.76
CA GLY A 25 5.52 -7.14 -1.47
C GLY A 25 5.88 -6.65 -0.07
N GLN A 26 5.79 -7.54 0.92
CA GLN A 26 6.18 -7.24 2.30
C GLN A 26 7.69 -6.97 2.42
N GLU A 27 8.53 -7.81 1.82
CA GLU A 27 9.98 -7.62 1.77
C GLU A 27 10.33 -6.26 1.15
N ARG A 28 9.70 -5.92 0.01
CA ARG A 28 9.92 -4.63 -0.67
C ARG A 28 9.48 -3.44 0.18
N CYS A 29 8.34 -3.53 0.87
CA CYS A 29 7.93 -2.50 1.81
C CYS A 29 8.97 -2.33 2.92
N SER A 30 9.49 -3.44 3.47
CA SER A 30 10.52 -3.41 4.51
C SER A 30 11.84 -2.81 4.04
N GLU A 31 12.28 -3.07 2.80
CA GLU A 31 13.44 -2.39 2.18
C GLU A 31 13.27 -0.87 2.10
N LEU A 32 12.03 -0.41 1.92
CA LEU A 32 11.68 1.02 1.88
C LEU A 32 11.46 1.63 3.28
N GLY A 33 11.71 0.87 4.36
CA GLY A 33 11.45 1.30 5.74
C GLY A 33 9.96 1.41 6.06
N ALA A 34 9.12 0.64 5.35
CA ALA A 34 7.66 0.64 5.47
C ALA A 34 7.12 -0.78 5.66
N SER A 35 5.80 -0.90 5.77
CA SER A 35 5.08 -2.17 5.85
C SER A 35 3.93 -2.16 4.85
N LEU A 36 3.42 -3.35 4.49
CA LEU A 36 2.20 -3.43 3.69
C LEU A 36 1.06 -2.67 4.38
N ALA A 37 0.30 -1.92 3.59
CA ALA A 37 -0.79 -1.10 4.12
C ALA A 37 -1.85 -1.98 4.78
N VAL A 38 -2.17 -1.69 6.04
CA VAL A 38 -3.32 -2.27 6.75
C VAL A 38 -4.46 -1.29 6.59
N LEU A 39 -5.59 -1.76 6.06
CA LEU A 39 -6.71 -0.90 5.74
C LEU A 39 -7.64 -0.78 6.92
N ARG A 40 -7.99 0.45 7.24
CA ARG A 40 -9.16 0.76 8.06
C ARG A 40 -10.34 1.08 7.17
N ASP A 41 -11.55 0.96 7.70
CA ASP A 41 -12.78 1.20 6.94
C ASP A 41 -12.82 2.61 6.34
N GLU A 42 -12.27 3.62 7.03
CA GLU A 42 -12.23 5.01 6.57
C GLU A 42 -11.24 5.26 5.41
N GLU A 43 -10.30 4.34 5.21
CA GLU A 43 -9.25 4.43 4.19
C GLU A 43 -9.60 3.63 2.93
N MET A 44 -10.65 2.79 3.01
CA MET A 44 -11.04 1.86 1.96
C MET A 44 -11.50 2.58 0.69
N GLU A 45 -12.35 3.61 0.81
CA GLU A 45 -12.83 4.38 -0.35
C GLU A 45 -11.68 5.12 -1.06
N PHE A 46 -10.77 5.71 -0.28
CA PHE A 46 -9.60 6.39 -0.81
C PHE A 46 -8.72 5.42 -1.62
N LEU A 47 -8.49 4.21 -1.10
CA LEU A 47 -7.69 3.21 -1.79
C LEU A 47 -8.37 2.64 -3.04
N PHE A 48 -9.68 2.46 -3.04
CA PHE A 48 -10.40 2.11 -4.27
C PHE A 48 -10.21 3.18 -5.36
N ARG A 49 -10.19 4.45 -4.97
CA ARG A 49 -9.91 5.56 -5.89
C ARG A 49 -8.43 5.62 -6.31
N LEU A 50 -7.50 5.29 -5.43
CA LEU A 50 -6.07 5.28 -5.71
C LEU A 50 -5.67 4.10 -6.61
N CYS A 51 -6.22 2.93 -6.34
CA CYS A 51 -5.85 1.66 -6.98
C CYS A 51 -6.78 1.31 -8.13
N ARG A 52 -7.50 2.27 -8.73
CA ARG A 52 -8.59 2.16 -9.74
C ARG A 52 -8.64 0.96 -10.71
N LYS A 53 -7.53 0.25 -10.97
CA LYS A 53 -7.43 -0.98 -11.79
C LYS A 53 -6.39 -2.01 -11.31
N VAL A 54 -5.81 -1.83 -10.13
CA VAL A 54 -4.73 -2.65 -9.57
C VAL A 54 -5.23 -3.29 -8.30
N ASN A 55 -5.03 -4.59 -8.13
CA ASN A 55 -5.24 -5.29 -6.86
C ASN A 55 -3.90 -5.32 -6.11
N PRO A 56 -3.59 -4.33 -5.24
CA PRO A 56 -2.37 -4.35 -4.47
C PRO A 56 -2.42 -5.44 -3.39
N TRP A 57 -1.25 -5.94 -3.00
CA TRP A 57 -1.14 -6.68 -1.75
C TRP A 57 -1.33 -5.74 -0.57
N LEU A 58 -2.14 -6.18 0.39
CA LEU A 58 -2.43 -5.47 1.63
C LEU A 58 -1.89 -6.29 2.79
N GLY A 59 -1.61 -5.65 3.93
CA GLY A 59 -1.02 -6.26 5.12
C GLY A 59 -1.95 -7.23 5.87
N LEU A 60 -3.02 -7.73 5.23
CA LEU A 60 -3.96 -8.68 5.82
C LEU A 60 -3.36 -10.10 5.74
N ARG A 61 -3.00 -10.67 6.88
CA ARG A 61 -2.59 -12.08 7.01
C ARG A 61 -3.67 -12.83 7.79
N ARG A 62 -4.14 -13.96 7.25
CA ARG A 62 -5.05 -14.89 7.94
C ARG A 62 -4.33 -15.65 9.05
#